data_AF-A0A5B8URL7-F1
#
_entry.id   AF-A0A5B8URL7-F1
#
_cell.length_a   1.000
_cell.length_b   1.000
_cell.length_c   1.000
_cell.angle_alpha   90.00
_cell.angle_beta   90.00
_cell.angle_gamma   90.00
#
_symmetry.space_group_name_H-M   'P 1'
#
loop_
_entity.id
_entity.type
_entity.pdbx_description
1 polymer ?
#
loop_
_entity_poly.entity_id
_entity_poly.type
_entity_poly.pdbx_seq_one_letter_code
_entity_poly.pdbx_strand_id
1 'polypeptide(L)'
;MKLTLPQLPFSEKLEEFDFWITPALGEIRSSERYKEVQDSLCSLIEIIGSKINYFASITDINSEKIADAIITHTDSLAIKEKLGIVEALATFLFLVTGKTDNNSKCQFPIFLRDVARVSGYPKVTGSKTAKVLSEVDIPREIKSDKIAKLFCELSDFPKKQYEFLTQYIDFILNGDQFIKSLWTTGNTYFAMKKLGYEKDFLQPMIIFQVRGSVSASGGHEPEDLLRQRMQEWGLKPNIDFNNTDIIIIELPTEGENAKNILVAEAVTKEVEASAKLAEVTVEVSTEDTAETVIEKVEDTIKNKTRAYDFVLPYKVEGWDQKIFIQCQFYAGDSGSVSHKNVDQTRTSREYVKTKRGNPIFLEYIDGAGYFSSLWGDLKKILAMADTDDFFQVRTAVIKLRGKLQSLGYLTPLEVIHAWALNEAQLDKTKQHLLKEGYVEKEIERVLQYEVFTIDGNDLKIDNSMIELSRRYLLLDFIAVKGKKFTDYSTMKGVLLVPAFGKYFGVRIEELVDGVIPMAGLFKNEWKDTGIIFKDIQFLADKGWIAQR
;
A
#
# COMPACT_ATOMS: atom_id res chain seq x y z
N MET A 1 -11.65 24.46 -8.12
CA MET A 1 -12.99 24.05 -8.58
C MET A 1 -13.52 23.02 -7.60
N LYS A 2 -14.60 23.33 -6.90
CA LYS A 2 -15.14 22.44 -5.86
C LYS A 2 -15.92 21.26 -6.45
N LEU A 3 -15.53 20.05 -6.07
CA LEU A 3 -16.20 18.79 -6.40
C LEU A 3 -17.43 18.63 -5.51
N THR A 4 -18.60 18.54 -6.13
CA THR A 4 -19.86 18.28 -5.42
C THR A 4 -20.25 16.82 -5.61
N LEU A 5 -19.85 15.97 -4.66
CA LEU A 5 -20.12 14.52 -4.74
C LEU A 5 -21.61 14.23 -4.48
N PRO A 6 -22.28 13.45 -5.35
CA PRO A 6 -23.66 13.07 -5.13
C PRO A 6 -23.78 12.03 -4.01
N GLN A 7 -24.90 12.05 -3.31
CA GLN A 7 -25.27 10.95 -2.41
C GLN A 7 -25.88 9.82 -3.23
N LEU A 8 -25.05 8.82 -3.54
CA LEU A 8 -25.45 7.65 -4.30
C LEU A 8 -26.05 6.58 -3.37
N PRO A 9 -27.12 5.87 -3.80
CA PRO A 9 -27.58 4.67 -3.11
C PRO A 9 -26.44 3.65 -3.00
N PHE A 10 -26.44 2.88 -1.90
CA PHE A 10 -25.37 1.91 -1.65
C PHE A 10 -25.16 0.94 -2.82
N SER A 11 -26.23 0.44 -3.45
CA SER A 11 -26.14 -0.42 -4.64
C SER A 11 -25.42 0.24 -5.82
N GLU A 12 -25.62 1.54 -6.05
CA GLU A 12 -24.95 2.27 -7.13
C GLU A 12 -23.48 2.55 -6.80
N LYS A 13 -23.15 2.83 -5.53
CA LYS A 13 -21.75 2.92 -5.08
C LYS A 13 -21.01 1.60 -5.33
N LEU A 14 -21.68 0.47 -5.11
CA LEU A 14 -21.15 -0.87 -5.35
C LEU A 14 -20.95 -1.15 -6.85
N GLU A 15 -21.92 -0.82 -7.70
CA GLU A 15 -21.78 -0.98 -9.16
C GLU A 15 -20.67 -0.10 -9.75
N GLU A 16 -20.51 1.12 -9.22
CA GLU A 16 -19.39 1.98 -9.56
C GLU A 16 -18.07 1.35 -9.13
N PHE A 17 -17.99 0.89 -7.88
CA PHE A 17 -16.79 0.22 -7.36
C PHE A 17 -16.34 -0.89 -8.30
N ASP A 18 -17.25 -1.77 -8.73
CA ASP A 18 -16.96 -2.86 -9.67
C ASP A 18 -16.42 -2.39 -11.02
N PHE A 19 -16.90 -1.24 -11.51
CA PHE A 19 -16.45 -0.68 -12.78
C PHE A 19 -15.04 -0.09 -12.70
N TRP A 20 -14.66 0.45 -11.55
CA TRP A 20 -13.38 1.14 -11.32
C TRP A 20 -12.34 0.29 -10.59
N ILE A 21 -12.64 -0.98 -10.28
CA ILE A 21 -11.65 -1.94 -9.75
C ILE A 21 -10.39 -1.90 -10.62
N THR A 22 -9.25 -1.75 -9.97
CA THR A 22 -7.94 -1.88 -10.62
C THR A 22 -7.86 -3.28 -11.26
N PRO A 23 -7.75 -3.40 -12.61
CA PRO A 23 -7.81 -4.67 -13.30
C PRO A 23 -6.78 -5.67 -12.75
N ALA A 24 -7.28 -6.83 -12.35
CA ALA A 24 -6.44 -7.98 -12.05
C ALA A 24 -6.06 -8.73 -13.33
N LEU A 25 -4.86 -9.31 -13.34
CA LEU A 25 -4.34 -10.38 -14.22
C LEU A 25 -3.61 -9.96 -15.50
N GLY A 26 -4.00 -8.87 -16.17
CA GLY A 26 -3.34 -8.42 -17.42
C GLY A 26 -1.99 -7.73 -17.20
N GLU A 27 -1.87 -6.96 -16.11
CA GLU A 27 -0.75 -6.04 -15.89
C GLU A 27 0.42 -6.64 -15.10
N ILE A 28 0.23 -7.80 -14.44
CA ILE A 28 1.32 -8.45 -13.68
C ILE A 28 2.49 -8.79 -14.61
N ARG A 29 2.20 -9.27 -15.83
CA ARG A 29 3.24 -9.66 -16.80
C ARG A 29 4.09 -8.47 -17.26
N SER A 30 3.52 -7.27 -17.23
CA SER A 30 4.22 -6.03 -17.57
C SER A 30 4.91 -5.37 -16.38
N SER A 31 4.66 -5.82 -15.15
CA SER A 31 5.24 -5.19 -13.97
C SER A 31 6.75 -5.40 -13.90
N GLU A 32 7.46 -4.40 -13.38
CA GLU A 32 8.90 -4.49 -13.14
C GLU A 32 9.22 -5.68 -12.22
N ARG A 33 8.40 -5.86 -11.17
CA ARG A 33 8.53 -6.98 -10.24
C ARG A 33 8.43 -8.35 -10.90
N TYR A 34 7.53 -8.53 -11.87
CA TYR A 34 7.42 -9.79 -12.61
C TYR A 34 8.69 -10.08 -13.40
N LYS A 35 9.23 -9.04 -14.08
CA LYS A 35 10.46 -9.16 -14.86
C LYS A 35 11.66 -9.48 -13.95
N GLU A 36 11.78 -8.79 -12.81
CA GLU A 36 12.82 -9.07 -11.82
C GLU A 36 12.79 -10.52 -11.31
N VAL A 37 11.61 -11.02 -10.93
CA VAL A 37 11.47 -12.40 -10.44
C VAL A 37 11.74 -13.41 -11.56
N GLN A 38 11.26 -13.13 -12.78
CA GLN A 38 11.53 -13.98 -13.95
C GLN A 38 13.03 -14.07 -14.24
N ASP A 39 13.72 -12.94 -14.31
CA ASP A 39 15.16 -12.90 -14.62
C ASP A 39 16.00 -13.50 -13.48
N SER A 40 15.59 -13.30 -12.22
CA SER A 40 16.27 -13.89 -11.05
C SER A 40 16.16 -15.42 -11.03
N LEU A 41 14.96 -15.97 -11.27
CA LEU A 41 14.77 -17.42 -11.40
C LEU A 41 15.50 -17.97 -12.62
N CYS A 42 15.43 -17.23 -13.73
CA CYS A 42 16.28 -17.30 -14.91
C CYS A 42 17.73 -17.70 -14.57
N SER A 43 18.39 -16.72 -13.99
CA SER A 43 19.80 -16.76 -13.62
C SER A 43 20.10 -17.87 -12.63
N LEU A 44 19.25 -18.04 -11.60
CA LEU A 44 19.46 -19.07 -10.59
C LEU A 44 19.48 -20.49 -11.17
N ILE A 45 18.53 -20.83 -12.06
CA ILE A 45 18.46 -22.18 -12.65
C ILE A 45 19.72 -22.47 -13.48
N GLU A 46 20.26 -21.46 -14.17
CA GLU A 46 21.55 -21.56 -14.87
C GLU A 46 22.72 -21.80 -13.91
N ILE A 47 22.78 -21.03 -12.81
CA ILE A 47 23.83 -21.16 -11.78
C ILE A 47 23.84 -22.57 -11.24
N ILE A 48 22.70 -23.07 -10.78
CA ILE A 48 22.57 -24.42 -10.24
C ILE A 48 22.92 -25.45 -11.33
N GLY A 49 22.33 -25.31 -12.52
CA GLY A 49 22.54 -26.21 -13.65
C GLY A 49 24.01 -26.42 -13.99
N SER A 50 24.85 -25.38 -13.84
CA SER A 50 26.29 -25.46 -14.14
C SER A 50 27.06 -26.48 -13.30
N LYS A 51 26.60 -26.82 -12.08
CA LYS A 51 27.24 -27.81 -11.19
C LYS A 51 26.53 -29.16 -11.13
N ILE A 52 25.28 -29.23 -11.60
CA ILE A 52 24.48 -30.46 -11.63
C ILE A 52 24.16 -30.94 -13.05
N ASN A 53 25.11 -30.72 -13.97
CA ASN A 53 25.03 -31.22 -15.34
C ASN A 53 23.71 -30.84 -16.05
N TYR A 54 23.29 -29.59 -15.86
CA TYR A 54 22.08 -29.01 -16.47
C TYR A 54 20.82 -29.87 -16.29
N PHE A 55 20.67 -30.50 -15.11
CA PHE A 55 19.53 -31.37 -14.77
C PHE A 55 19.34 -32.56 -15.74
N ALA A 56 20.43 -33.05 -16.35
CA ALA A 56 20.36 -34.15 -17.32
C ALA A 56 19.84 -35.45 -16.68
N SER A 57 20.23 -35.75 -15.45
CA SER A 57 19.76 -36.91 -14.69
C SER A 57 19.21 -36.51 -13.31
N ILE A 58 18.23 -37.26 -12.81
CA ILE A 58 17.74 -37.11 -11.44
C ILE A 58 18.82 -37.38 -10.40
N THR A 59 19.78 -38.26 -10.71
CA THR A 59 20.92 -38.58 -9.85
C THR A 59 21.92 -37.43 -9.73
N ASP A 60 21.84 -36.43 -10.60
CA ASP A 60 22.70 -35.26 -10.54
C ASP A 60 22.24 -34.25 -9.48
N ILE A 61 21.00 -34.36 -9.00
CA ILE A 61 20.42 -33.49 -7.98
C ILE A 61 20.99 -33.86 -6.61
N ASN A 62 21.82 -32.97 -6.06
CA ASN A 62 22.40 -33.11 -4.74
C ASN A 62 22.57 -31.72 -4.11
N SER A 63 22.11 -31.56 -2.87
CA SER A 63 22.20 -30.34 -2.05
C SER A 63 23.63 -29.79 -1.97
N GLU A 64 24.63 -30.66 -1.86
CA GLU A 64 26.06 -30.28 -1.82
C GLU A 64 26.51 -29.58 -3.09
N LYS A 65 26.09 -30.08 -4.26
CA LYS A 65 26.41 -29.49 -5.57
C LYS A 65 25.66 -28.18 -5.80
N ILE A 66 24.42 -28.10 -5.32
CA ILE A 66 23.62 -26.87 -5.37
C ILE A 66 24.28 -25.80 -4.49
N ALA A 67 24.67 -26.15 -3.26
CA ALA A 67 25.37 -25.23 -2.35
C ALA A 67 26.70 -24.75 -2.95
N ASP A 68 27.49 -25.66 -3.52
CA ASP A 68 28.74 -25.32 -4.22
C ASP A 68 28.52 -24.35 -5.39
N ALA A 69 27.45 -24.55 -6.18
CA ALA A 69 27.10 -23.64 -7.28
C ALA A 69 26.86 -22.22 -6.79
N ILE A 70 26.06 -22.09 -5.72
CA ILE A 70 25.69 -20.79 -5.16
C ILE A 70 26.90 -20.11 -4.53
N ILE A 71 27.70 -20.83 -3.75
CA ILE A 71 28.91 -20.26 -3.12
C ILE A 71 29.91 -19.83 -4.20
N THR A 72 30.24 -20.71 -5.15
CA THR A 72 31.18 -20.40 -6.25
C THR A 72 30.74 -19.14 -7.01
N HIS A 73 29.44 -19.00 -7.29
CA HIS A 73 28.92 -17.86 -8.03
C HIS A 73 28.88 -16.57 -7.20
N THR A 74 28.67 -16.68 -5.89
CA THR A 74 28.49 -15.52 -5.00
C THR A 74 29.79 -15.02 -4.37
N ASP A 75 30.89 -15.75 -4.42
CA ASP A 75 32.16 -15.40 -3.75
C ASP A 75 32.63 -13.97 -4.01
N SER A 76 32.60 -13.52 -5.26
CA SER A 76 33.09 -12.21 -5.70
C SER A 76 32.02 -11.10 -5.74
N LEU A 77 30.77 -11.40 -5.43
CA LEU A 77 29.65 -10.45 -5.58
C LEU A 77 29.50 -9.52 -4.37
N ALA A 78 28.85 -8.37 -4.56
CA ALA A 78 28.48 -7.50 -3.45
C ALA A 78 27.40 -8.15 -2.56
N ILE A 79 27.37 -7.82 -1.27
CA ILE A 79 26.45 -8.42 -0.28
C ILE A 79 24.98 -8.38 -0.75
N LYS A 80 24.55 -7.27 -1.37
CA LYS A 80 23.19 -7.12 -1.90
C LYS A 80 22.87 -8.15 -2.99
N GLU A 81 23.82 -8.43 -3.87
CA GLU A 81 23.65 -9.40 -4.96
C GLU A 81 23.67 -10.83 -4.43
N LYS A 82 24.58 -11.14 -3.48
CA LYS A 82 24.61 -12.44 -2.79
C LYS A 82 23.26 -12.74 -2.13
N LEU A 83 22.71 -11.76 -1.42
CA LEU A 83 21.42 -11.88 -0.73
C LEU A 83 20.29 -12.17 -1.72
N GLY A 84 20.23 -11.44 -2.84
CA GLY A 84 19.24 -11.68 -3.89
C GLY A 84 19.31 -13.09 -4.49
N ILE A 85 20.51 -13.65 -4.68
CA ILE A 85 20.69 -15.01 -5.20
C ILE A 85 20.18 -16.08 -4.22
N VAL A 86 20.45 -15.92 -2.93
CA VAL A 86 19.97 -16.89 -1.92
C VAL A 86 18.46 -16.78 -1.69
N GLU A 87 17.90 -15.57 -1.78
CA GLU A 87 16.45 -15.37 -1.77
C GLU A 87 15.78 -15.99 -3.01
N ALA A 88 16.40 -15.86 -4.18
CA ALA A 88 15.96 -16.54 -5.39
C ALA A 88 16.02 -18.05 -5.22
N LEU A 89 17.08 -18.60 -4.59
CA LEU A 89 17.19 -20.02 -4.27
C LEU A 89 16.02 -20.50 -3.42
N ALA A 90 15.74 -19.82 -2.29
CA ALA A 90 14.63 -20.18 -1.43
C ALA A 90 13.29 -20.13 -2.20
N THR A 91 13.08 -19.08 -2.99
CA THR A 91 11.89 -18.92 -3.84
C THR A 91 11.73 -20.07 -4.82
N PHE A 92 12.78 -20.43 -5.54
CA PHE A 92 12.75 -21.52 -6.50
C PHE A 92 12.46 -22.86 -5.81
N LEU A 93 13.12 -23.14 -4.69
CA LEU A 93 12.91 -24.36 -3.93
C LEU A 93 11.47 -24.45 -3.38
N PHE A 94 10.90 -23.34 -2.91
CA PHE A 94 9.48 -23.29 -2.50
C PHE A 94 8.54 -23.57 -3.67
N LEU A 95 8.80 -22.98 -4.84
CA LEU A 95 7.97 -23.19 -6.01
C LEU A 95 7.98 -24.64 -6.52
N VAL A 96 9.14 -25.31 -6.51
CA VAL A 96 9.23 -26.72 -6.96
C VAL A 96 8.71 -27.71 -5.91
N THR A 97 8.73 -27.36 -4.62
CA THR A 97 8.28 -28.27 -3.54
C THR A 97 6.86 -28.01 -3.07
N GLY A 98 6.28 -26.85 -3.37
CA GLY A 98 5.03 -26.39 -2.78
C GLY A 98 5.14 -26.01 -1.29
N LYS A 99 6.35 -25.99 -0.72
CA LYS A 99 6.59 -25.48 0.63
C LYS A 99 6.51 -23.95 0.63
N THR A 100 6.27 -23.36 1.79
CA THR A 100 6.22 -21.91 1.99
C THR A 100 7.15 -21.50 3.12
N ASP A 101 7.53 -20.22 3.17
CA ASP A 101 8.31 -19.68 4.30
C ASP A 101 7.57 -19.85 5.63
N ASN A 102 6.25 -19.60 5.64
CA ASN A 102 5.44 -19.76 6.85
C ASN A 102 5.43 -21.19 7.40
N ASN A 103 5.45 -22.21 6.52
CA ASN A 103 5.59 -23.60 6.95
C ASN A 103 7.05 -23.90 7.39
N SER A 104 8.00 -23.46 6.59
CA SER A 104 9.42 -23.78 6.72
C SER A 104 10.07 -23.14 7.94
N LYS A 105 9.66 -21.91 8.32
CA LYS A 105 10.32 -21.12 9.35
C LYS A 105 10.32 -21.78 10.73
N CYS A 106 9.28 -22.55 11.05
CA CYS A 106 9.18 -23.27 12.33
C CYS A 106 9.74 -24.69 12.23
N GLN A 107 9.74 -25.28 11.03
CA GLN A 107 10.19 -26.66 10.81
C GLN A 107 11.71 -26.77 10.61
N PHE A 108 12.35 -25.75 10.03
CA PHE A 108 13.80 -25.77 9.83
C PHE A 108 14.59 -25.84 11.16
N PRO A 109 14.26 -25.07 12.22
CA PRO A 109 14.83 -25.27 13.55
C PRO A 109 14.72 -26.71 14.08
N ILE A 110 13.56 -27.35 13.87
CA ILE A 110 13.31 -28.72 14.31
C ILE A 110 14.20 -29.68 13.52
N PHE A 111 14.31 -29.51 12.21
CA PHE A 111 15.22 -30.28 11.37
C PHE A 111 16.69 -30.15 11.83
N LEU A 112 17.14 -28.93 12.11
CA LEU A 112 18.50 -28.68 12.59
C LEU A 112 18.79 -29.45 13.90
N ARG A 113 17.83 -29.44 14.83
CA ARG A 113 17.95 -30.12 16.14
C ARG A 113 17.86 -31.65 16.01
N ASP A 114 16.83 -32.15 15.34
CA ASP A 114 16.45 -33.57 15.43
C ASP A 114 17.07 -34.44 14.33
N VAL A 115 17.28 -33.85 13.14
CA VAL A 115 17.76 -34.56 11.95
C VAL A 115 19.24 -34.26 11.71
N ALA A 116 19.59 -32.98 11.52
CA ALA A 116 20.99 -32.57 11.30
C ALA A 116 21.83 -32.63 12.58
N ARG A 117 21.18 -32.64 13.75
CA ARG A 117 21.81 -32.75 15.09
C ARG A 117 22.96 -31.76 15.28
N VAL A 118 22.75 -30.52 14.86
CA VAL A 118 23.75 -29.45 15.04
C VAL A 118 23.80 -29.02 16.50
N SER A 119 25.01 -28.71 16.99
CA SER A 119 25.26 -28.27 18.37
C SER A 119 24.69 -26.89 18.69
N GLY A 120 24.49 -26.05 17.68
CA GLY A 120 23.90 -24.74 17.82
C GLY A 120 23.75 -24.02 16.48
N TYR A 121 23.09 -22.87 16.51
CA TYR A 121 22.88 -22.00 15.36
C TYR A 121 24.07 -21.05 15.18
N PRO A 122 24.63 -20.89 13.97
CA PRO A 122 25.78 -20.04 13.76
C PRO A 122 25.43 -18.56 14.01
N LYS A 123 26.31 -17.86 14.72
CA LYS A 123 26.23 -16.42 14.93
C LYS A 123 27.60 -15.79 14.71
N VAL A 124 27.64 -14.84 13.79
CA VAL A 124 28.84 -14.06 13.49
C VAL A 124 28.80 -12.76 14.29
N THR A 125 29.85 -12.47 15.05
CA THR A 125 29.99 -11.24 15.84
C THR A 125 31.33 -10.58 15.56
N GLY A 126 31.46 -9.28 15.84
CA GLY A 126 32.71 -8.54 15.67
C GLY A 126 32.65 -7.43 14.62
N SER A 127 33.80 -6.79 14.37
CA SER A 127 33.92 -5.68 13.43
C SER A 127 34.17 -6.17 12.00
N LYS A 128 34.13 -5.27 11.01
CA LYS A 128 34.43 -5.59 9.60
C LYS A 128 35.80 -6.25 9.37
N THR A 129 36.74 -6.10 10.29
CA THR A 129 38.12 -6.59 10.17
C THR A 129 38.44 -7.77 11.09
N ALA A 130 37.58 -8.07 12.08
CA ALA A 130 37.78 -9.18 13.01
C ALA A 130 36.42 -9.81 13.35
N LYS A 131 36.00 -10.76 12.51
CA LYS A 131 34.77 -11.54 12.73
C LYS A 131 35.09 -12.80 13.53
N VAL A 132 34.22 -13.11 14.47
CA VAL A 132 34.27 -14.31 15.30
C VAL A 132 32.99 -15.11 15.08
N LEU A 133 33.16 -16.39 14.77
CA LEU A 133 32.07 -17.36 14.67
C LEU A 133 31.82 -17.97 16.05
N SER A 134 30.57 -17.93 16.48
CA SER A 134 30.08 -18.55 17.71
C SER A 134 28.82 -19.37 17.42
N GLU A 135 28.43 -20.25 18.34
CA GLU A 135 27.16 -20.98 18.28
C GLU A 135 26.24 -20.49 19.40
N VAL A 136 24.96 -20.31 19.07
CA VAL A 136 23.89 -19.94 20.01
C VAL A 136 22.77 -20.96 19.95
N ASP A 137 21.82 -20.87 20.88
CA ASP A 137 20.62 -21.71 20.85
C ASP A 137 19.87 -21.56 19.53
N ILE A 138 19.34 -22.67 19.02
CA ILE A 138 18.57 -22.70 17.78
C ILE A 138 17.29 -21.87 17.96
N PRO A 139 17.06 -20.82 17.15
CA PRO A 139 15.86 -19.99 17.25
C PRO A 139 14.57 -20.80 17.05
N ARG A 140 13.48 -20.37 17.68
CA ARG A 140 12.15 -21.00 17.49
C ARG A 140 11.60 -20.84 16.08
N GLU A 141 11.95 -19.76 15.39
CA GLU A 141 11.62 -19.53 13.99
C GLU A 141 12.79 -18.92 13.22
N ILE A 142 13.02 -19.40 11.99
CA ILE A 142 14.06 -18.90 11.08
C ILE A 142 13.44 -18.71 9.69
N LYS A 143 13.13 -17.46 9.34
CA LYS A 143 12.59 -17.07 8.02
C LYS A 143 13.67 -17.13 6.94
N SER A 144 13.27 -17.29 5.68
CA SER A 144 14.18 -17.37 4.52
C SER A 144 15.07 -16.13 4.35
N ASP A 145 14.59 -14.93 4.71
CA ASP A 145 15.42 -13.70 4.68
C ASP A 145 16.57 -13.74 5.70
N LYS A 146 16.33 -14.36 6.86
CA LYS A 146 17.39 -14.61 7.86
C LYS A 146 18.39 -15.66 7.40
N ILE A 147 17.96 -16.67 6.64
CA ILE A 147 18.86 -17.63 5.99
C ILE A 147 19.80 -16.91 5.03
N ALA A 148 19.26 -16.06 4.15
CA ALA A 148 20.05 -15.30 3.19
C ALA A 148 21.06 -14.36 3.86
N LYS A 149 20.62 -13.63 4.91
CA LYS A 149 21.51 -12.75 5.69
C LYS A 149 22.64 -13.53 6.35
N LEU A 150 22.34 -14.64 7.04
CA LEU A 150 23.34 -15.44 7.71
C LEU A 150 24.31 -16.10 6.72
N PHE A 151 23.82 -16.58 5.57
CA PHE A 151 24.69 -17.06 4.50
C PHE A 151 25.73 -16.02 4.09
N CYS A 152 25.32 -14.75 3.91
CA CYS A 152 26.24 -13.66 3.59
C CYS A 152 27.24 -13.38 4.72
N GLU A 153 26.78 -13.37 5.97
CA GLU A 153 27.64 -13.16 7.15
C GLU A 153 28.72 -14.25 7.29
N LEU A 154 28.40 -15.48 6.91
CA LEU A 154 29.29 -16.63 6.94
C LEU A 154 30.33 -16.67 5.81
N SER A 155 30.38 -15.67 4.90
CA SER A 155 31.34 -15.67 3.78
C SER A 155 32.81 -15.81 4.21
N ASP A 156 33.17 -15.30 5.40
CA ASP A 156 34.53 -15.42 5.94
C ASP A 156 34.79 -16.79 6.62
N PHE A 157 33.78 -17.66 6.65
CA PHE A 157 33.81 -19.00 7.25
C PHE A 157 33.32 -20.05 6.23
N PRO A 158 34.05 -20.31 5.13
CA PRO A 158 33.54 -21.05 3.96
C PRO A 158 32.98 -22.44 4.29
N LYS A 159 33.63 -23.17 5.21
CA LYS A 159 33.16 -24.48 5.68
C LYS A 159 31.78 -24.38 6.33
N LYS A 160 31.58 -23.43 7.25
CA LYS A 160 30.29 -23.26 7.95
C LYS A 160 29.22 -22.71 7.01
N GLN A 161 29.59 -21.82 6.09
CA GLN A 161 28.70 -21.32 5.04
C GLN A 161 28.16 -22.45 4.17
N TYR A 162 29.06 -23.35 3.72
CA TYR A 162 28.72 -24.53 2.93
C TYR A 162 27.81 -25.50 3.68
N GLU A 163 28.18 -25.86 4.92
CA GLU A 163 27.38 -26.75 5.77
C GLU A 163 25.97 -26.18 6.00
N PHE A 164 25.87 -24.89 6.34
CA PHE A 164 24.60 -24.22 6.62
C PHE A 164 23.67 -24.20 5.41
N LEU A 165 24.19 -23.84 4.23
CA LEU A 165 23.38 -23.80 3.02
C LEU A 165 22.94 -25.21 2.59
N THR A 166 23.83 -26.20 2.70
CA THR A 166 23.52 -27.60 2.38
C THR A 166 22.40 -28.12 3.28
N GLN A 167 22.47 -27.87 4.60
CA GLN A 167 21.42 -28.25 5.55
C GLN A 167 20.07 -27.62 5.22
N TYR A 168 20.06 -26.35 4.80
CA TYR A 168 18.84 -25.69 4.39
C TYR A 168 18.24 -26.33 3.13
N ILE A 169 19.06 -26.63 2.13
CA ILE A 169 18.61 -27.29 0.89
C ILE A 169 18.09 -28.70 1.18
N ASP A 170 18.81 -29.49 2.00
CA ASP A 170 18.38 -30.82 2.44
C ASP A 170 17.03 -30.79 3.15
N PHE A 171 16.83 -29.82 4.03
CA PHE A 171 15.55 -29.64 4.71
C PHE A 171 14.40 -29.38 3.72
N ILE A 172 14.61 -28.49 2.75
CA ILE A 172 13.58 -28.15 1.77
C ILE A 172 13.33 -29.32 0.81
N LEU A 173 14.38 -30.02 0.38
CA LEU A 173 14.30 -31.16 -0.52
C LEU A 173 14.12 -32.51 0.20
N ASN A 174 13.76 -32.50 1.48
CA ASN A 174 13.57 -33.71 2.27
C ASN A 174 12.41 -34.57 1.74
N GLY A 175 12.74 -35.54 0.88
CA GLY A 175 11.83 -36.52 0.28
C GLY A 175 12.02 -36.66 -1.24
N ASP A 176 12.02 -37.90 -1.74
CA ASP A 176 12.26 -38.24 -3.15
C ASP A 176 11.36 -37.49 -4.13
N GLN A 177 10.12 -37.21 -3.74
CA GLN A 177 9.17 -36.45 -4.56
C GLN A 177 9.64 -35.02 -4.84
N PHE A 178 10.33 -34.37 -3.90
CA PHE A 178 10.83 -33.01 -4.05
C PHE A 178 12.07 -32.98 -4.95
N ILE A 179 12.94 -33.98 -4.84
CA ILE A 179 14.07 -34.19 -5.75
C ILE A 179 13.55 -34.43 -7.18
N LYS A 180 12.55 -35.29 -7.36
CA LYS A 180 11.88 -35.53 -8.66
C LYS A 180 11.28 -34.25 -9.23
N SER A 181 10.64 -33.44 -8.39
CA SER A 181 10.02 -32.18 -8.81
C SER A 181 11.08 -31.17 -9.28
N LEU A 182 12.12 -30.95 -8.47
CA LEU A 182 13.25 -30.08 -8.82
C LEU A 182 13.93 -30.53 -10.13
N TRP A 183 14.20 -31.84 -10.27
CA TRP A 183 14.74 -32.40 -11.50
C TRP A 183 13.83 -32.12 -12.69
N THR A 184 12.53 -32.42 -12.58
CA THR A 184 11.55 -32.24 -13.67
C THR A 184 11.49 -30.78 -14.10
N THR A 185 11.43 -29.84 -13.16
CA THR A 185 11.38 -28.41 -13.45
C THR A 185 12.65 -27.94 -14.15
N GLY A 186 13.84 -28.27 -13.64
CA GLY A 186 15.09 -27.85 -14.24
C GLY A 186 15.35 -28.51 -15.60
N ASN A 187 15.07 -29.81 -15.74
CA ASN A 187 15.19 -30.53 -17.01
C ASN A 187 14.28 -29.94 -18.09
N THR A 188 13.01 -29.67 -17.73
CA THR A 188 12.06 -29.04 -18.65
C THR A 188 12.47 -27.61 -18.99
N TYR A 189 12.96 -26.83 -18.02
CA TYR A 189 13.51 -25.50 -18.28
C TYR A 189 14.62 -25.54 -19.34
N PHE A 190 15.62 -26.42 -19.21
CA PHE A 190 16.70 -26.53 -20.20
C PHE A 190 16.23 -27.11 -21.54
N ALA A 191 15.18 -27.95 -21.55
CA ALA A 191 14.56 -28.40 -22.79
C ALA A 191 13.84 -27.24 -23.52
N MET A 192 13.08 -26.42 -22.79
CA MET A 192 12.38 -25.26 -23.33
C MET A 192 13.33 -24.14 -23.74
N LYS A 193 14.46 -23.99 -23.06
CA LYS A 193 15.52 -23.04 -23.42
C LYS A 193 16.07 -23.28 -24.82
N LYS A 194 16.19 -24.54 -25.24
CA LYS A 194 16.61 -24.89 -26.62
C LYS A 194 15.62 -24.42 -27.68
N LEU A 195 14.38 -24.14 -27.29
CA LEU A 195 13.30 -23.65 -28.14
C LEU A 195 13.04 -22.14 -27.95
N GLY A 196 13.70 -21.48 -27.00
CA GLY A 196 13.44 -20.09 -26.63
C GLY A 196 12.16 -19.86 -25.83
N TYR A 197 11.64 -20.90 -25.16
CA TYR A 197 10.38 -20.85 -24.38
C TYR A 197 10.58 -21.01 -22.87
N GLU A 198 11.81 -20.89 -22.37
CA GLU A 198 12.11 -21.07 -20.95
C GLU A 198 11.40 -20.05 -20.05
N LYS A 199 11.26 -18.81 -20.53
CA LYS A 199 10.54 -17.73 -19.85
C LYS A 199 9.04 -17.99 -19.79
N ASP A 200 8.46 -18.56 -20.85
CA ASP A 200 7.05 -18.92 -20.92
C ASP A 200 6.74 -20.15 -20.05
N PHE A 201 7.66 -21.11 -19.97
CA PHE A 201 7.54 -22.26 -19.08
C PHE A 201 7.46 -21.86 -17.60
N LEU A 202 8.29 -20.91 -17.16
CA LEU A 202 8.29 -20.44 -15.77
C LEU A 202 7.12 -19.51 -15.44
N GLN A 203 6.42 -18.98 -16.46
CA GLN A 203 5.39 -17.96 -16.28
C GLN A 203 4.33 -18.33 -15.21
N PRO A 204 3.72 -19.54 -15.20
CA PRO A 204 2.71 -19.88 -14.20
C PRO A 204 3.27 -19.85 -12.76
N MET A 205 4.50 -20.30 -12.56
CA MET A 205 5.18 -20.32 -11.26
C MET A 205 5.49 -18.90 -10.79
N ILE A 206 6.01 -18.05 -11.68
CA ILE A 206 6.31 -16.64 -11.40
C ILE A 206 5.03 -15.88 -11.05
N ILE A 207 3.95 -16.08 -11.82
CA ILE A 207 2.66 -15.46 -11.54
C ILE A 207 2.17 -15.85 -10.14
N PHE A 208 2.29 -17.12 -9.75
CA PHE A 208 1.88 -17.56 -8.41
C PHE A 208 2.72 -16.92 -7.29
N GLN A 209 4.04 -16.83 -7.48
CA GLN A 209 4.94 -16.19 -6.51
C GLN A 209 4.69 -14.68 -6.40
N VAL A 210 4.61 -13.99 -7.53
CA VAL A 210 4.34 -12.54 -7.57
C VAL A 210 2.98 -12.27 -6.94
N ARG A 211 1.96 -13.10 -7.19
CA ARG A 211 0.67 -13.01 -6.48
C ARG A 211 0.84 -13.10 -4.97
N GLY A 212 1.46 -14.17 -4.45
CA GLY A 212 1.65 -14.36 -3.01
C GLY A 212 2.50 -13.26 -2.35
N SER A 213 3.50 -12.73 -3.06
CA SER A 213 4.31 -11.59 -2.60
C SER A 213 3.49 -10.29 -2.60
N VAL A 214 2.72 -10.02 -3.66
CA VAL A 214 1.79 -8.88 -3.74
C VAL A 214 0.67 -9.03 -2.71
N SER A 215 0.31 -10.25 -2.29
CA SER A 215 -0.57 -10.48 -1.13
C SER A 215 0.03 -10.00 0.19
N ALA A 216 1.34 -10.15 0.36
CA ALA A 216 2.04 -9.83 1.58
C ALA A 216 2.54 -8.36 1.63
N SER A 217 2.88 -7.77 0.48
CA SER A 217 3.34 -6.38 0.36
C SER A 217 2.27 -5.40 -0.15
N GLY A 218 1.19 -5.90 -0.74
CA GLY A 218 0.16 -5.09 -1.42
C GLY A 218 -0.78 -4.34 -0.50
N GLY A 219 -0.55 -4.38 0.82
CA GLY A 219 -1.15 -3.41 1.73
C GLY A 219 -0.49 -2.03 1.64
N HIS A 220 0.84 -2.01 1.66
CA HIS A 220 1.60 -0.76 1.72
C HIS A 220 1.64 -0.02 0.37
N GLU A 221 1.64 -0.72 -0.76
CA GLU A 221 1.72 -0.06 -2.07
C GLU A 221 0.51 0.86 -2.36
N PRO A 222 -0.75 0.43 -2.17
CA PRO A 222 -1.89 1.34 -2.26
C PRO A 222 -1.87 2.49 -1.26
N GLU A 223 -1.36 2.30 -0.04
CA GLU A 223 -1.17 3.39 0.91
C GLU A 223 -0.14 4.41 0.40
N ASP A 224 0.99 3.94 -0.11
CA ASP A 224 2.04 4.79 -0.68
C ASP A 224 1.53 5.55 -1.91
N LEU A 225 0.72 4.91 -2.74
CA LEU A 225 0.02 5.57 -3.84
C LEU A 225 -0.91 6.67 -3.32
N LEU A 226 -1.65 6.44 -2.23
CA LEU A 226 -2.52 7.47 -1.64
C LEU A 226 -1.70 8.62 -1.05
N ARG A 227 -0.59 8.34 -0.37
CA ARG A 227 0.37 9.36 0.11
C ARG A 227 0.91 10.19 -1.05
N GLN A 228 1.26 9.54 -2.15
CA GLN A 228 1.67 10.21 -3.38
C GLN A 228 0.56 11.11 -3.92
N ARG A 229 -0.70 10.67 -3.94
CA ARG A 229 -1.84 11.53 -4.38
C ARG A 229 -2.01 12.75 -3.49
N MET A 230 -1.91 12.60 -2.18
CA MET A 230 -2.00 13.75 -1.27
C MET A 230 -0.87 14.75 -1.53
N GLN A 231 0.36 14.29 -1.78
CA GLN A 231 1.48 15.16 -2.16
C GLN A 231 1.27 15.83 -3.52
N GLU A 232 0.69 15.12 -4.49
CA GLU A 232 0.28 15.69 -5.79
C GLU A 232 -0.72 16.84 -5.62
N TRP A 233 -1.52 16.85 -4.54
CA TRP A 233 -2.43 17.95 -4.19
C TRP A 233 -1.74 19.10 -3.43
N GLY A 234 -0.44 18.94 -3.14
CA GLY A 234 0.39 19.88 -2.39
C GLY A 234 0.40 19.66 -0.87
N LEU A 235 -0.20 18.56 -0.38
CA LEU A 235 -0.20 18.24 1.06
C LEU A 235 1.17 17.72 1.52
N LYS A 236 1.56 18.07 2.74
CA LYS A 236 2.84 17.73 3.36
C LYS A 236 2.71 16.50 4.28
N PRO A 237 3.62 15.52 4.16
CA PRO A 237 3.67 14.38 5.08
C PRO A 237 3.98 14.83 6.50
N ASN A 238 3.38 14.14 7.47
CA ASN A 238 3.42 14.41 8.91
C ASN A 238 2.86 15.78 9.35
N ILE A 239 2.25 16.53 8.45
CA ILE A 239 1.53 17.78 8.73
C ILE A 239 0.07 17.60 8.34
N ASP A 240 -0.20 17.36 7.07
CA ASP A 240 -1.57 17.19 6.56
C ASP A 240 -2.06 15.75 6.72
N PHE A 241 -1.15 14.78 6.57
CA PHE A 241 -1.39 13.34 6.71
C PHE A 241 -0.23 12.64 7.42
N ASN A 242 -0.49 11.51 8.08
CA ASN A 242 0.52 10.70 8.76
C ASN A 242 1.23 9.71 7.81
N ASN A 243 2.48 9.37 8.12
CA ASN A 243 3.26 8.35 7.38
C ASN A 243 3.25 6.96 8.05
N THR A 244 2.82 6.88 9.30
CA THR A 244 2.77 5.65 10.09
C THR A 244 1.39 5.50 10.68
N ASP A 245 0.97 4.27 10.93
CA ASP A 245 -0.31 3.96 11.58
C ASP A 245 -0.45 4.72 12.90
N ILE A 246 -1.66 5.19 13.17
CA ILE A 246 -1.97 5.99 14.35
C ILE A 246 -2.94 5.22 15.24
N ILE A 247 -2.52 4.96 16.47
CA ILE A 247 -3.40 4.55 17.55
C ILE A 247 -3.92 5.82 18.22
N ILE A 248 -5.23 6.02 18.24
CA ILE A 248 -5.86 7.30 18.65
C ILE A 248 -5.56 7.70 20.10
N ILE A 249 -5.21 6.74 20.95
CA ILE A 249 -4.75 7.00 22.32
C ILE A 249 -3.51 7.92 22.34
N GLU A 250 -2.71 7.93 21.27
CA GLU A 250 -1.49 8.72 21.14
C GLU A 250 -1.73 10.14 20.59
N LEU A 251 -2.98 10.50 20.27
CA LEU A 251 -3.31 11.82 19.73
C LEU A 251 -3.84 12.75 20.83
N PRO A 252 -3.36 14.01 20.89
CA PRO A 252 -3.86 15.00 21.85
C PRO A 252 -5.38 15.17 21.74
N THR A 253 -6.06 15.34 22.86
CA THR A 253 -7.52 15.59 22.90
C THR A 253 -7.87 17.04 22.59
N GLU A 254 -9.10 17.29 22.14
CA GLU A 254 -9.63 18.65 21.99
C GLU A 254 -9.49 19.39 23.34
N GLY A 255 -8.56 20.34 23.42
CA GLY A 255 -8.27 21.13 24.63
C GLY A 255 -6.85 21.04 25.18
N GLU A 256 -6.03 20.06 24.77
CA GLU A 256 -4.65 19.90 25.30
C GLU A 256 -3.64 20.89 24.72
N ASN A 257 -3.97 21.60 23.64
CA ASN A 257 -3.15 22.72 23.16
C ASN A 257 -3.25 23.98 24.03
N ALA A 258 -4.04 23.95 25.12
CA ALA A 258 -4.11 25.02 26.10
C ALA A 258 -4.40 24.51 27.53
N LYS A 259 -3.41 23.86 28.16
CA LYS A 259 -3.00 24.03 29.58
C LYS A 259 -2.22 22.81 30.05
N ASN A 260 -0.95 23.03 30.38
CA ASN A 260 -0.30 22.25 31.42
C ASN A 260 -0.89 22.64 32.78
N ILE A 261 -1.04 21.63 33.64
CA ILE A 261 -1.29 21.67 35.09
C ILE A 261 -2.75 21.41 35.51
N LEU A 262 -2.86 20.31 36.29
CA LEU A 262 -4.02 19.67 36.95
C LEU A 262 -4.75 18.66 36.06
N VAL A 263 -4.65 17.37 36.39
CA VAL A 263 -5.76 16.57 36.95
C VAL A 263 -5.40 15.06 36.89
N ALA A 264 -5.10 14.45 38.04
CA ALA A 264 -4.97 12.99 38.18
C ALA A 264 -6.31 12.30 38.52
N GLU A 265 -7.35 13.05 38.92
CA GLU A 265 -8.64 12.49 39.39
C GLU A 265 -9.77 12.48 38.35
N ALA A 266 -9.69 13.24 37.26
CA ALA A 266 -10.66 13.20 36.16
C ALA A 266 -10.30 12.16 35.08
N VAL A 267 -9.01 11.86 34.92
CA VAL A 267 -8.52 10.84 33.97
C VAL A 267 -9.09 9.47 34.32
N THR A 268 -9.19 9.13 35.61
CA THR A 268 -9.73 7.85 36.07
C THR A 268 -11.20 7.66 35.72
N LYS A 269 -12.01 8.73 35.77
CA LYS A 269 -13.44 8.67 35.41
C LYS A 269 -13.68 8.60 33.91
N GLU A 270 -12.86 9.27 33.09
CA GLU A 270 -12.95 9.15 31.62
C GLU A 270 -12.49 7.78 31.13
N VAL A 271 -11.45 7.21 31.73
CA VAL A 271 -10.92 5.88 31.39
C VAL A 271 -11.91 4.79 31.80
N GLU A 272 -12.52 4.88 32.99
CA GLU A 272 -13.58 3.94 33.43
C GLU A 272 -14.87 4.04 32.59
N ALA A 273 -15.25 5.25 32.17
CA ALA A 273 -16.39 5.44 31.26
C ALA A 273 -16.11 4.89 29.86
N SER A 274 -14.87 5.06 29.37
CA SER A 274 -14.43 4.53 28.07
C SER A 274 -14.30 3.00 28.07
N ALA A 275 -13.82 2.40 29.17
CA ALA A 275 -13.73 0.95 29.33
C ALA A 275 -15.11 0.27 29.43
N LYS A 276 -16.08 0.92 30.10
CA LYS A 276 -17.47 0.47 30.15
C LYS A 276 -18.18 0.55 28.79
N LEU A 277 -17.88 1.53 27.96
CA LEU A 277 -18.47 1.66 26.62
C LEU A 277 -17.88 0.71 25.59
N ALA A 278 -16.59 0.36 25.71
CA ALA A 278 -15.89 -0.50 24.75
C ALA A 278 -15.97 -2.02 25.06
N GLU A 279 -16.83 -2.44 26.01
CA GLU A 279 -16.94 -3.84 26.48
C GLU A 279 -15.59 -4.49 26.85
N VAL A 280 -14.64 -3.71 27.38
CA VAL A 280 -13.32 -4.20 27.74
C VAL A 280 -13.29 -4.62 29.21
N THR A 281 -13.30 -5.92 29.46
CA THR A 281 -13.03 -6.50 30.79
C THR A 281 -11.53 -6.54 31.06
N VAL A 282 -11.09 -5.92 32.14
CA VAL A 282 -9.70 -5.99 32.64
C VAL A 282 -9.73 -6.68 34.00
N GLU A 283 -8.88 -7.70 34.19
CA GLU A 283 -8.73 -8.36 35.50
C GLU A 283 -7.94 -7.43 36.44
N VAL A 284 -8.61 -6.96 37.50
CA VAL A 284 -8.02 -6.10 38.53
C VAL A 284 -7.74 -6.92 39.78
N SER A 285 -6.49 -6.88 40.26
CA SER A 285 -6.07 -7.51 41.52
C SER A 285 -6.20 -6.55 42.70
N THR A 286 -6.31 -7.06 43.92
CA THR A 286 -6.35 -6.24 45.15
C THR A 286 -5.05 -5.49 45.44
N GLU A 287 -3.98 -5.77 44.69
CA GLU A 287 -2.65 -5.14 44.81
C GLU A 287 -2.40 -4.09 43.72
N ASP A 288 -3.30 -3.95 42.74
CA ASP A 288 -3.12 -3.00 41.64
C ASP A 288 -3.37 -1.56 42.14
N THR A 289 -2.43 -0.65 41.85
CA THR A 289 -2.64 0.78 42.07
C THR A 289 -3.47 1.39 40.93
N ALA A 290 -4.05 2.58 41.14
CA ALA A 290 -4.80 3.28 40.10
C ALA A 290 -4.00 3.47 38.80
N GLU A 291 -2.70 3.76 38.91
CA GLU A 291 -1.78 3.86 37.77
C GLU A 291 -1.63 2.53 37.03
N THR A 292 -1.49 1.41 37.76
CA THR A 292 -1.38 0.08 37.17
C THR A 292 -2.68 -0.38 36.50
N VAL A 293 -3.84 0.01 37.05
CA VAL A 293 -5.13 -0.27 36.42
C VAL A 293 -5.30 0.54 35.13
N ILE A 294 -4.91 1.82 35.14
CA ILE A 294 -4.92 2.67 33.92
C ILE A 294 -4.01 2.06 32.85
N GLU A 295 -2.78 1.67 33.20
CA GLU A 295 -1.85 1.04 32.26
C GLU A 295 -2.40 -0.27 31.68
N LYS A 296 -3.01 -1.14 32.51
CA LYS A 296 -3.66 -2.37 32.05
C LYS A 296 -4.85 -2.11 31.13
N VAL A 297 -5.65 -1.07 31.41
CA VAL A 297 -6.77 -0.66 30.56
C VAL A 297 -6.26 -0.11 29.23
N GLU A 298 -5.27 0.79 29.25
CA GLU A 298 -4.65 1.34 28.05
C GLU A 298 -4.01 0.25 27.19
N ASP A 299 -3.29 -0.70 27.78
CA ASP A 299 -2.70 -1.83 27.06
C ASP A 299 -3.77 -2.77 26.50
N THR A 300 -4.86 -3.00 27.22
CA THR A 300 -5.96 -3.83 26.72
C THR A 300 -6.69 -3.14 25.56
N ILE A 301 -6.88 -1.81 25.62
CA ILE A 301 -7.44 -1.03 24.53
C ILE A 301 -6.48 -1.03 23.35
N LYS A 302 -5.17 -0.74 23.53
CA LYS A 302 -4.15 -0.81 22.47
C LYS A 302 -4.14 -2.15 21.76
N ASN A 303 -4.29 -3.25 22.50
CA ASN A 303 -4.32 -4.61 21.93
C ASN A 303 -5.65 -4.97 21.23
N LYS A 304 -6.74 -4.23 21.49
CA LYS A 304 -8.08 -4.45 20.90
C LYS A 304 -8.46 -3.41 19.84
N THR A 305 -7.84 -2.24 19.83
CA THR A 305 -8.09 -1.18 18.85
C THR A 305 -7.19 -1.36 17.65
N ARG A 306 -7.80 -1.36 16.47
CA ARG A 306 -7.09 -1.24 15.21
C ARG A 306 -6.61 0.21 15.02
N ALA A 307 -5.36 0.38 14.62
CA ALA A 307 -4.81 1.67 14.23
C ALA A 307 -5.47 2.19 12.95
N TYR A 308 -5.40 3.50 12.73
CA TYR A 308 -5.81 4.12 11.47
C TYR A 308 -4.60 4.36 10.59
N ASP A 309 -4.68 3.92 9.34
CA ASP A 309 -3.62 4.09 8.36
C ASP A 309 -3.51 5.57 7.94
N PHE A 310 -4.64 6.30 7.92
CA PHE A 310 -4.65 7.76 7.72
C PHE A 310 -5.59 8.49 8.67
N VAL A 311 -5.13 9.65 9.15
CA VAL A 311 -5.91 10.64 9.90
C VAL A 311 -5.74 11.99 9.22
N LEU A 312 -6.84 12.63 8.81
CA LEU A 312 -6.83 13.88 8.06
C LEU A 312 -7.84 14.90 8.61
N PRO A 313 -7.51 16.20 8.62
CA PRO A 313 -6.14 16.73 8.64
C PRO A 313 -5.38 16.24 9.88
N TYR A 314 -4.07 16.01 9.78
CA TYR A 314 -3.33 15.31 10.84
C TYR A 314 -2.87 16.22 11.99
N LYS A 315 -2.02 17.20 11.69
CA LYS A 315 -1.37 18.14 12.65
C LYS A 315 -1.44 19.58 12.14
N VAL A 316 -2.55 19.91 11.49
CA VAL A 316 -2.75 21.22 10.87
C VAL A 316 -3.33 22.17 11.91
N GLU A 317 -2.66 23.32 12.10
CA GLU A 317 -3.12 24.31 13.08
C GLU A 317 -4.52 24.83 12.73
N GLY A 318 -5.39 24.87 13.74
CA GLY A 318 -6.78 25.33 13.58
C GLY A 318 -7.73 24.30 12.95
N TRP A 319 -7.26 23.07 12.70
CA TRP A 319 -8.08 21.95 12.23
C TRP A 319 -8.07 20.81 13.23
N ASP A 320 -9.27 20.28 13.52
CA ASP A 320 -9.39 19.00 14.20
C ASP A 320 -9.18 17.86 13.20
N GLN A 321 -8.72 16.73 13.71
CA GLN A 321 -8.71 15.47 12.98
C GLN A 321 -10.15 15.01 12.75
N LYS A 322 -10.60 15.03 11.49
CA LYS A 322 -12.00 14.74 11.12
C LYS A 322 -12.16 13.43 10.38
N ILE A 323 -11.27 13.10 9.46
CA ILE A 323 -11.33 11.91 8.62
C ILE A 323 -10.39 10.85 9.17
N PHE A 324 -10.92 9.65 9.37
CA PHE A 324 -10.20 8.48 9.82
C PHE A 324 -10.35 7.39 8.76
N ILE A 325 -9.23 6.97 8.17
CA ILE A 325 -9.21 6.03 7.05
C ILE A 325 -8.59 4.72 7.52
N GLN A 326 -9.32 3.63 7.30
CA GLN A 326 -8.78 2.29 7.43
C GLN A 326 -8.62 1.66 6.06
N CYS A 327 -7.46 1.05 5.87
CA CYS A 327 -7.07 0.39 4.65
C CYS A 327 -7.47 -1.07 4.69
N GLN A 328 -8.15 -1.54 3.65
CA GLN A 328 -8.49 -2.94 3.47
C GLN A 328 -8.01 -3.38 2.10
N PHE A 329 -6.80 -3.94 2.04
CA PHE A 329 -6.25 -4.47 0.79
C PHE A 329 -6.35 -5.98 0.77
N TYR A 330 -6.93 -6.50 -0.30
CA TYR A 330 -7.20 -7.92 -0.44
C TYR A 330 -6.36 -8.50 -1.54
N ALA A 331 -5.38 -9.30 -1.15
CA ALA A 331 -4.58 -10.02 -2.12
C ALA A 331 -4.36 -11.51 -1.78
N GLY A 332 -5.01 -12.08 -0.76
CA GLY A 332 -4.91 -13.51 -0.43
C GLY A 332 -6.21 -14.15 0.08
N ASP A 333 -6.29 -15.47 -0.06
CA ASP A 333 -7.47 -16.35 0.12
C ASP A 333 -7.89 -16.58 1.60
N SER A 334 -7.67 -15.62 2.51
CA SER A 334 -7.95 -15.81 3.94
C SER A 334 -9.15 -15.00 4.41
N GLY A 335 -10.34 -15.58 4.29
CA GLY A 335 -11.56 -15.11 4.97
C GLY A 335 -11.46 -15.08 6.51
N SER A 336 -10.38 -15.58 7.11
CA SER A 336 -10.15 -15.51 8.56
C SER A 336 -9.74 -14.13 9.06
N VAL A 337 -9.29 -13.23 8.17
CA VAL A 337 -8.85 -11.86 8.52
C VAL A 337 -10.05 -10.90 8.61
N SER A 338 -11.17 -11.20 7.94
CA SER A 338 -12.34 -10.32 7.88
C SER A 338 -13.08 -10.18 9.22
N HIS A 339 -13.34 -11.29 9.93
CA HIS A 339 -14.11 -11.26 11.18
C HIS A 339 -13.40 -10.52 12.32
N LYS A 340 -12.08 -10.73 12.48
CA LYS A 340 -11.29 -9.98 13.48
C LYS A 340 -11.24 -8.48 13.16
N ASN A 341 -11.16 -8.14 11.87
CA ASN A 341 -11.13 -6.74 11.45
C ASN A 341 -12.45 -6.01 11.75
N VAL A 342 -13.60 -6.67 11.60
CA VAL A 342 -14.92 -6.09 11.89
C VAL A 342 -15.05 -5.69 13.37
N ASP A 343 -14.70 -6.59 14.28
CA ASP A 343 -14.82 -6.36 15.73
C ASP A 343 -13.84 -5.28 16.23
N GLN A 344 -12.59 -5.31 15.73
CA GLN A 344 -11.58 -4.30 16.07
C GLN A 344 -11.92 -2.92 15.48
N THR A 345 -12.45 -2.85 14.25
CA THR A 345 -12.90 -1.59 13.64
C THR A 345 -14.03 -0.97 14.44
N ARG A 346 -15.04 -1.77 14.87
CA ARG A 346 -16.14 -1.26 15.70
C ARG A 346 -15.61 -0.64 17.00
N THR A 347 -14.74 -1.37 17.71
CA THR A 347 -14.14 -0.91 18.97
C THR A 347 -13.36 0.39 18.77
N SER A 348 -12.54 0.49 17.71
CA SER A 348 -11.79 1.70 17.39
C SER A 348 -12.71 2.90 17.11
N ARG A 349 -13.78 2.73 16.33
CA ARG A 349 -14.70 3.82 15.96
C ARG A 349 -15.46 4.35 17.16
N GLU A 350 -15.96 3.46 18.02
CA GLU A 350 -16.63 3.82 19.27
C GLU A 350 -15.70 4.69 20.14
N TYR A 351 -14.42 4.31 20.26
CA TYR A 351 -13.42 5.10 20.97
C TYR A 351 -13.16 6.48 20.32
N VAL A 352 -13.03 6.57 18.99
CA VAL A 352 -12.82 7.88 18.33
C VAL A 352 -13.98 8.83 18.57
N LYS A 353 -15.22 8.31 18.53
CA LYS A 353 -16.43 9.12 18.77
C LYS A 353 -16.49 9.71 20.18
N THR A 354 -15.82 9.11 21.17
CA THR A 354 -15.74 9.70 22.52
C THR A 354 -14.69 10.81 22.61
N LYS A 355 -13.68 10.81 21.75
CA LYS A 355 -12.52 11.72 21.80
C LYS A 355 -12.52 12.84 20.75
N ARG A 356 -13.42 12.79 19.76
CA ARG A 356 -13.43 13.71 18.61
C ARG A 356 -14.84 14.22 18.31
N GLY A 357 -14.96 15.52 18.04
CA GLY A 357 -16.20 16.11 17.57
C GLY A 357 -16.52 15.74 16.12
N ASN A 358 -17.51 14.86 15.93
CA ASN A 358 -18.07 14.44 14.63
C ASN A 358 -17.03 13.79 13.67
N PRO A 359 -16.45 12.63 14.03
CA PRO A 359 -15.50 11.92 13.16
C PRO A 359 -16.19 11.32 11.94
N ILE A 360 -15.48 11.30 10.82
CA ILE A 360 -15.87 10.71 9.54
C ILE A 360 -14.98 9.50 9.30
N PHE A 361 -15.60 8.34 9.14
CA PHE A 361 -14.89 7.10 8.84
C PHE A 361 -15.01 6.79 7.35
N LEU A 362 -13.86 6.65 6.69
CA LEU A 362 -13.77 6.23 5.29
C LEU A 362 -13.04 4.90 5.20
N GLU A 363 -13.49 4.03 4.31
CA GLU A 363 -12.77 2.80 4.00
C GLU A 363 -11.99 2.96 2.68
N TYR A 364 -10.67 2.73 2.75
CA TYR A 364 -9.83 2.69 1.57
C TYR A 364 -9.62 1.23 1.16
N ILE A 365 -10.28 0.83 0.08
CA ILE A 365 -10.37 -0.57 -0.33
C ILE A 365 -9.86 -0.70 -1.76
N ASP A 366 -8.88 -1.56 -1.99
CA ASP A 366 -8.42 -1.90 -3.34
C ASP A 366 -7.90 -3.35 -3.37
N GLY A 367 -7.87 -4.00 -4.54
CA GLY A 367 -7.40 -5.38 -4.63
C GLY A 367 -7.81 -6.15 -5.88
N ALA A 368 -6.96 -7.11 -6.26
CA ALA A 368 -7.09 -7.91 -7.46
C ALA A 368 -8.14 -9.02 -7.30
N GLY A 369 -9.36 -8.81 -7.84
CA GLY A 369 -10.24 -9.87 -8.35
C GLY A 369 -10.92 -10.84 -7.36
N TYR A 370 -10.58 -10.85 -6.06
CA TYR A 370 -11.25 -11.69 -5.05
C TYR A 370 -12.44 -11.01 -4.36
N PHE A 371 -12.94 -9.94 -4.98
CA PHE A 371 -14.14 -9.22 -4.56
C PHE A 371 -15.33 -10.16 -4.31
N SER A 372 -15.52 -11.20 -5.12
CA SER A 372 -16.64 -12.14 -4.99
C SER A 372 -16.56 -13.05 -3.76
N SER A 373 -15.37 -13.44 -3.29
CA SER A 373 -15.21 -14.33 -2.11
C SER A 373 -15.31 -13.57 -0.80
N LEU A 374 -14.98 -12.28 -0.79
CA LEU A 374 -14.97 -11.42 0.41
C LEU A 374 -16.16 -10.45 0.47
N TRP A 375 -17.03 -10.48 -0.55
CA TRP A 375 -18.18 -9.60 -0.71
C TRP A 375 -19.12 -9.57 0.50
N GLY A 376 -19.32 -10.73 1.13
CA GLY A 376 -20.22 -10.87 2.28
C GLY A 376 -19.75 -10.07 3.49
N ASP A 377 -18.45 -10.06 3.77
CA ASP A 377 -17.90 -9.33 4.92
C ASP A 377 -17.60 -7.88 4.60
N LEU A 378 -17.17 -7.57 3.37
CA LEU A 378 -16.98 -6.20 2.91
C LEU A 378 -18.30 -5.42 2.98
N LYS A 379 -19.41 -6.03 2.56
CA LYS A 379 -20.73 -5.43 2.70
C LYS A 379 -21.07 -5.11 4.16
N LYS A 380 -20.64 -5.91 5.14
CA LYS A 380 -20.93 -5.63 6.55
C LYS A 380 -20.18 -4.38 7.03
N ILE A 381 -18.91 -4.22 6.66
CA ILE A 381 -18.11 -3.03 7.01
C ILE A 381 -18.66 -1.79 6.30
N LEU A 382 -18.93 -1.92 5.00
CA LEU A 382 -19.44 -0.81 4.18
C LEU A 382 -20.88 -0.42 4.53
N ALA A 383 -21.68 -1.34 5.07
CA ALA A 383 -23.04 -1.07 5.53
C ALA A 383 -23.11 -0.66 7.01
N MET A 384 -21.98 -0.53 7.72
CA MET A 384 -22.00 0.05 9.07
C MET A 384 -22.56 1.47 8.99
N ALA A 385 -23.49 1.80 9.89
CA ALA A 385 -24.21 3.08 9.85
C ALA A 385 -23.31 4.31 10.01
N ASP A 386 -22.10 4.13 10.53
CA ASP A 386 -21.10 5.17 10.71
C ASP A 386 -19.97 5.15 9.66
N THR A 387 -20.03 4.26 8.67
CA THR A 387 -19.19 4.35 7.47
C THR A 387 -19.79 5.42 6.56
N ASP A 388 -19.06 6.52 6.34
CA ASP A 388 -19.55 7.62 5.51
C ASP A 388 -19.43 7.29 4.01
N ASP A 389 -18.25 6.83 3.58
CA ASP A 389 -18.03 6.40 2.21
C ASP A 389 -16.81 5.48 2.09
N PHE A 390 -16.59 4.98 0.87
CA PHE A 390 -15.43 4.17 0.55
C PHE A 390 -14.87 4.49 -0.84
N PHE A 391 -13.58 4.27 -1.01
CA PHE A 391 -12.87 4.60 -2.25
C PHE A 391 -11.73 3.61 -2.54
N GLN A 392 -11.32 3.57 -3.80
CA GLN A 392 -10.17 2.83 -4.37
C GLN A 392 -9.06 3.78 -4.82
N VAL A 393 -7.88 3.26 -5.17
CA VAL A 393 -6.72 4.04 -5.64
C VAL A 393 -7.16 4.96 -6.79
N ARG A 394 -7.89 4.40 -7.76
CA ARG A 394 -8.37 5.11 -8.96
C ARG A 394 -9.40 6.19 -8.67
N THR A 395 -10.15 6.05 -7.59
CA THR A 395 -11.24 6.96 -7.23
C THR A 395 -10.84 7.98 -6.16
N ALA A 396 -9.71 7.79 -5.47
CA ALA A 396 -9.24 8.65 -4.38
C ALA A 396 -9.07 10.12 -4.81
N VAL A 397 -8.61 10.33 -6.06
CA VAL A 397 -8.44 11.66 -6.67
C VAL A 397 -9.74 12.45 -6.82
N ILE A 398 -10.90 11.80 -6.74
CA ILE A 398 -12.21 12.48 -6.70
C ILE A 398 -12.86 12.34 -5.32
N LYS A 399 -12.98 11.12 -4.79
CA LYS A 399 -13.75 10.86 -3.56
C LYS A 399 -13.11 11.45 -2.31
N LEU A 400 -11.84 11.13 -2.05
CA LEU A 400 -11.16 11.64 -0.86
C LEU A 400 -10.96 13.15 -0.96
N ARG A 401 -10.52 13.64 -2.11
CA ARG A 401 -10.37 15.09 -2.35
C ARG A 401 -11.70 15.84 -2.24
N GLY A 402 -12.77 15.34 -2.84
CA GLY A 402 -14.11 15.92 -2.70
C GLY A 402 -14.61 15.91 -1.25
N LYS A 403 -14.26 14.87 -0.47
CA LYS A 403 -14.57 14.85 0.96
C LYS A 403 -13.82 15.93 1.73
N LEU A 404 -12.51 16.12 1.50
CA LEU A 404 -11.73 17.21 2.09
C LEU A 404 -12.36 18.57 1.76
N GLN A 405 -12.68 18.81 0.49
CA GLN A 405 -13.34 20.04 0.04
C GLN A 405 -14.72 20.26 0.69
N SER A 406 -15.49 19.18 0.91
CA SER A 406 -16.80 19.27 1.58
C SER A 406 -16.71 19.68 3.05
N LEU A 407 -15.59 19.37 3.71
CA LEU A 407 -15.28 19.85 5.07
C LEU A 407 -14.85 21.32 5.09
N GLY A 408 -14.55 21.89 3.92
CA GLY A 408 -13.89 23.18 3.81
C GLY A 408 -12.37 23.09 3.95
N TYR A 409 -11.79 21.89 3.94
CA TYR A 409 -10.33 21.72 3.94
C TYR A 409 -9.79 21.99 2.54
N LEU A 410 -9.03 23.09 2.42
CA LEU A 410 -8.50 23.56 1.16
C LEU A 410 -7.08 23.02 0.95
N THR A 411 -6.79 22.51 -0.24
CA THR A 411 -5.42 22.10 -0.60
C THR A 411 -4.77 23.12 -1.54
N PRO A 412 -3.43 23.15 -1.66
CA PRO A 412 -2.76 24.01 -2.64
C PRO A 412 -3.28 23.82 -4.06
N LEU A 413 -3.67 22.60 -4.45
CA LEU A 413 -4.21 22.32 -5.78
C LEU A 413 -5.46 23.16 -6.09
N GLU A 414 -6.40 23.30 -5.16
CA GLU A 414 -7.60 24.11 -5.37
C GLU A 414 -7.28 25.60 -5.51
N VAL A 415 -6.28 26.10 -4.78
CA VAL A 415 -5.79 27.47 -4.92
C VAL A 415 -5.16 27.68 -6.30
N ILE A 416 -4.35 26.73 -6.78
CA ILE A 416 -3.75 26.79 -8.14
C ILE A 416 -4.84 26.76 -9.21
N HIS A 417 -5.90 25.97 -9.03
CA HIS A 417 -7.04 25.98 -9.95
C HIS A 417 -7.76 27.31 -9.95
N ALA A 418 -8.07 27.87 -8.77
CA ALA A 418 -8.68 29.19 -8.67
C ALA A 418 -7.79 30.27 -9.30
N TRP A 419 -6.47 30.20 -9.09
CA TRP A 419 -5.47 31.07 -9.72
C TRP A 419 -5.50 30.97 -11.24
N ALA A 420 -5.49 29.76 -11.78
CA ALA A 420 -5.51 29.52 -13.22
C ALA A 420 -6.79 30.05 -13.87
N LEU A 421 -7.94 29.86 -13.22
CA LEU A 421 -9.25 30.31 -13.69
C LEU A 421 -9.45 31.83 -13.59
N ASN A 422 -8.64 32.52 -12.79
CA ASN A 422 -8.80 33.95 -12.48
C ASN A 422 -7.56 34.79 -12.86
N GLU A 423 -6.89 34.43 -13.96
CA GLU A 423 -5.86 35.24 -14.62
C GLU A 423 -4.66 35.61 -13.73
N ALA A 424 -4.26 34.70 -12.83
CA ALA A 424 -3.12 34.86 -11.92
C ALA A 424 -3.23 35.97 -10.85
N GLN A 425 -4.42 36.57 -10.66
CA GLN A 425 -4.60 37.65 -9.70
C GLN A 425 -5.00 37.13 -8.31
N LEU A 426 -4.27 37.55 -7.27
CA LEU A 426 -4.49 37.09 -5.89
C LEU A 426 -5.90 37.42 -5.40
N ASP A 427 -6.34 38.67 -5.56
CA ASP A 427 -7.66 39.10 -5.09
C ASP A 427 -8.81 38.33 -5.75
N LYS A 428 -8.73 38.12 -7.07
CA LYS A 428 -9.74 37.33 -7.79
C LYS A 428 -9.71 35.86 -7.36
N THR A 429 -8.52 35.32 -7.11
CA THR A 429 -8.33 33.94 -6.61
C THR A 429 -9.00 33.77 -5.25
N LYS A 430 -8.75 34.68 -4.30
CA LYS A 430 -9.39 34.67 -2.97
C LYS A 430 -10.91 34.79 -3.09
N GLN A 431 -11.40 35.75 -3.88
CA GLN A 431 -12.84 35.94 -4.11
C GLN A 431 -13.51 34.70 -4.72
N HIS A 432 -12.82 34.00 -5.62
CA HIS A 432 -13.32 32.77 -6.21
C HIS A 432 -13.47 31.67 -5.14
N LEU A 433 -12.45 31.45 -4.30
CA LEU A 433 -12.49 30.46 -3.23
C LEU A 433 -13.55 30.78 -2.17
N LEU A 434 -13.72 32.05 -1.81
CA LEU A 434 -14.81 32.50 -0.93
C LEU A 434 -16.19 32.17 -1.52
N LYS A 435 -16.37 32.35 -2.84
CA LYS A 435 -17.61 31.97 -3.54
C LYS A 435 -17.85 30.46 -3.58
N GLU A 436 -16.78 29.65 -3.57
CA GLU A 436 -16.87 28.19 -3.43
C GLU A 436 -17.15 27.73 -1.97
N GLY A 437 -17.24 28.69 -1.04
CA GLY A 437 -17.63 28.45 0.35
C GLY A 437 -16.47 28.12 1.29
N TYR A 438 -15.22 28.40 0.90
CA TYR A 438 -14.09 28.35 1.82
C TYR A 438 -14.06 29.60 2.70
N VAL A 439 -13.57 29.46 3.94
CA VAL A 439 -13.43 30.58 4.88
C VAL A 439 -12.10 31.30 4.66
N GLU A 440 -12.06 32.60 4.94
CA GLU A 440 -10.88 33.45 4.71
C GLU A 440 -9.63 32.94 5.43
N LYS A 441 -9.75 32.57 6.71
CA LYS A 441 -8.66 32.00 7.51
C LYS A 441 -8.03 30.76 6.85
N GLU A 442 -8.85 29.93 6.21
CA GLU A 442 -8.38 28.71 5.55
C GLU A 442 -7.64 29.04 4.25
N ILE A 443 -8.14 30.02 3.49
CA ILE A 443 -7.45 30.51 2.29
C ILE A 443 -6.07 31.08 2.67
N GLU A 444 -6.00 31.86 3.75
CA GLU A 444 -4.76 32.40 4.26
C GLU A 444 -3.78 31.31 4.71
N ARG A 445 -4.26 30.26 5.38
CA ARG A 445 -3.44 29.10 5.78
C ARG A 445 -2.77 28.46 4.57
N VAL A 446 -3.53 28.17 3.51
CA VAL A 446 -3.00 27.47 2.33
C VAL A 446 -2.02 28.36 1.55
N LEU A 447 -2.25 29.67 1.49
CA LEU A 447 -1.35 30.61 0.83
C LEU A 447 0.04 30.73 1.50
N GLN A 448 0.22 30.18 2.71
CA GLN A 448 1.53 30.10 3.37
C GLN A 448 2.41 28.95 2.86
N TYR A 449 1.89 28.08 1.99
CA TYR A 449 2.67 26.98 1.42
C TYR A 449 3.74 27.52 0.46
N GLU A 450 4.91 26.87 0.46
CA GLU A 450 6.09 27.25 -0.33
C GLU A 450 5.85 27.26 -1.85
N VAL A 451 4.82 26.57 -2.32
CA VAL A 451 4.43 26.56 -3.74
C VAL A 451 3.84 27.91 -4.20
N PHE A 452 3.55 28.82 -3.27
CA PHE A 452 3.01 30.15 -3.54
C PHE A 452 4.03 31.24 -3.22
N THR A 453 4.17 32.21 -4.13
CA THR A 453 4.90 33.45 -3.88
C THR A 453 3.98 34.63 -4.19
N ILE A 454 3.80 35.52 -3.22
CA ILE A 454 2.92 36.69 -3.34
C ILE A 454 3.77 37.95 -3.54
N ASP A 455 3.50 38.68 -4.63
CA ASP A 455 4.18 39.91 -5.00
C ASP A 455 3.12 40.98 -5.29
N GLY A 456 2.71 41.73 -4.25
CA GLY A 456 1.55 42.62 -4.34
C GLY A 456 0.26 41.83 -4.60
N ASN A 457 -0.37 42.07 -5.76
CA ASN A 457 -1.57 41.35 -6.20
C ASN A 457 -1.25 40.18 -7.15
N ASP A 458 0.02 39.97 -7.49
CA ASP A 458 0.42 38.86 -8.35
C ASP A 458 0.70 37.64 -7.47
N LEU A 459 -0.04 36.56 -7.72
CA LEU A 459 0.23 35.24 -7.13
C LEU A 459 1.04 34.42 -8.13
N LYS A 460 2.24 34.01 -7.75
CA LYS A 460 3.13 33.15 -8.55
C LYS A 460 3.10 31.73 -7.97
N ILE A 461 3.06 30.74 -8.86
CA ILE A 461 3.02 29.31 -8.52
C ILE A 461 4.35 28.67 -8.91
N ASP A 462 4.86 27.74 -8.10
CA ASP A 462 6.00 26.91 -8.47
C ASP A 462 5.73 26.13 -9.77
N ASN A 463 6.66 26.24 -10.73
CA ASN A 463 6.52 25.62 -12.05
C ASN A 463 6.36 24.09 -12.00
N SER A 464 6.91 23.43 -10.98
CA SER A 464 6.78 21.97 -10.78
C SER A 464 5.33 21.53 -10.56
N MET A 465 4.46 22.43 -10.07
CA MET A 465 3.06 22.12 -9.81
C MET A 465 2.15 22.38 -11.01
N ILE A 466 2.60 23.12 -12.02
CA ILE A 466 1.75 23.60 -13.12
C ILE A 466 1.20 22.46 -13.98
N GLU A 467 2.08 21.60 -14.50
CA GLU A 467 1.69 20.52 -15.42
C GLU A 467 0.70 19.55 -14.76
N LEU A 468 0.96 19.19 -13.51
CA LEU A 468 0.11 18.28 -12.76
C LEU A 468 -1.22 18.94 -12.38
N SER A 469 -1.19 20.20 -11.94
CA SER A 469 -2.41 20.95 -11.60
C SER A 469 -3.32 21.10 -12.81
N ARG A 470 -2.76 21.29 -14.00
CA ARG A 470 -3.50 21.33 -15.28
C ARG A 470 -4.22 20.01 -15.56
N ARG A 471 -3.56 18.87 -15.35
CA ARG A 471 -4.16 17.53 -15.50
C ARG A 471 -5.30 17.30 -14.50
N TYR A 472 -5.12 17.69 -13.24
CA TYR A 472 -6.19 17.62 -12.24
C TYR A 472 -7.35 18.57 -12.57
N LEU A 473 -7.09 19.76 -13.13
CA LEU A 473 -8.16 20.66 -13.55
C LEU A 473 -9.00 20.03 -14.67
N LEU A 474 -8.36 19.34 -15.62
CA LEU A 474 -9.06 18.59 -16.65
C LEU A 474 -9.97 17.51 -16.05
N LEU A 475 -9.46 16.74 -15.09
CA LEU A 475 -10.23 15.74 -14.36
C LEU A 475 -11.45 16.38 -13.66
N ASP A 476 -11.27 17.54 -13.02
CA ASP A 476 -12.33 18.27 -12.32
C ASP A 476 -13.40 18.79 -13.26
N PHE A 477 -13.01 19.25 -14.44
CA PHE A 477 -13.98 19.64 -15.45
C PHE A 477 -14.82 18.45 -15.92
N ILE A 478 -14.22 17.28 -16.13
CA ILE A 478 -14.97 16.06 -16.49
C ILE A 478 -15.97 15.71 -15.39
N ALA A 479 -15.56 15.80 -14.12
CA ALA A 479 -16.42 15.57 -12.95
C ALA A 479 -17.57 16.59 -12.84
N VAL A 480 -17.28 17.88 -12.99
CA VAL A 480 -18.27 18.96 -12.76
C VAL A 480 -19.21 19.18 -13.95
N LYS A 481 -18.74 18.93 -15.18
CA LYS A 481 -19.53 19.11 -16.41
C LYS A 481 -20.12 17.80 -16.94
N GLY A 482 -19.75 16.68 -16.33
CA GLY A 482 -20.21 15.38 -16.76
C GLY A 482 -21.72 15.18 -16.61
N LYS A 483 -22.22 14.16 -17.27
CA LYS A 483 -23.60 13.70 -17.19
C LYS A 483 -23.64 12.17 -17.21
N LYS A 484 -24.74 11.61 -16.70
CA LYS A 484 -24.97 10.16 -16.71
C LYS A 484 -25.40 9.71 -18.11
N PHE A 485 -24.79 8.65 -18.61
CA PHE A 485 -25.15 7.98 -19.85
C PHE A 485 -25.91 6.69 -19.55
N THR A 486 -26.99 6.43 -20.28
CA THR A 486 -27.92 5.32 -19.99
C THR A 486 -27.54 4.02 -20.68
N ASP A 487 -26.93 4.07 -21.88
CA ASP A 487 -26.65 2.89 -22.70
C ASP A 487 -25.22 2.84 -23.23
N TYR A 488 -24.60 1.66 -23.16
CA TYR A 488 -23.22 1.43 -23.60
C TYR A 488 -22.98 1.83 -25.07
N SER A 489 -23.97 1.64 -25.93
CA SER A 489 -23.92 2.01 -27.36
C SER A 489 -23.76 3.53 -27.60
N THR A 490 -24.15 4.35 -26.62
CA THR A 490 -24.07 5.83 -26.72
C THR A 490 -22.75 6.40 -26.20
N MET A 491 -21.86 5.55 -25.68
CA MET A 491 -20.63 5.95 -24.97
C MET A 491 -19.41 6.13 -25.87
N LYS A 492 -19.53 5.94 -27.18
CA LYS A 492 -18.41 6.18 -28.10
C LYS A 492 -17.96 7.64 -28.01
N GLY A 493 -16.66 7.85 -27.79
CA GLY A 493 -16.06 9.17 -27.62
C GLY A 493 -16.32 9.82 -26.27
N VAL A 494 -16.60 9.03 -25.22
CA VAL A 494 -16.87 9.53 -23.87
C VAL A 494 -15.68 9.28 -22.95
N LEU A 495 -15.33 10.30 -22.17
CA LEU A 495 -14.40 10.20 -21.05
C LEU A 495 -15.22 10.05 -19.76
N LEU A 496 -15.18 8.87 -19.17
CA LEU A 496 -15.85 8.55 -17.92
C LEU A 496 -14.99 8.93 -16.72
N VAL A 497 -15.63 9.27 -15.59
CA VAL A 497 -14.98 9.66 -14.33
C VAL A 497 -15.65 8.95 -13.14
N PRO A 498 -14.90 8.55 -12.10
CA PRO A 498 -15.47 7.89 -10.92
C PRO A 498 -16.18 8.86 -9.97
N ALA A 499 -16.85 8.31 -8.96
CA ALA A 499 -17.58 8.96 -7.85
C ALA A 499 -18.96 9.55 -8.16
N PHE A 500 -19.44 9.44 -9.40
CA PHE A 500 -20.74 9.96 -9.84
C PHE A 500 -21.69 8.87 -10.36
N GLY A 501 -21.42 7.62 -9.98
CA GLY A 501 -22.13 6.44 -10.42
C GLY A 501 -21.56 5.88 -11.71
N LYS A 502 -22.13 4.76 -12.14
CA LYS A 502 -21.71 4.10 -13.37
C LYS A 502 -22.03 4.98 -14.58
N TYR A 503 -21.08 5.04 -15.51
CA TYR A 503 -21.25 5.74 -16.80
C TYR A 503 -21.50 7.24 -16.71
N PHE A 504 -20.85 7.90 -15.76
CA PHE A 504 -20.83 9.35 -15.69
C PHE A 504 -19.59 9.91 -16.38
N GLY A 505 -19.74 10.95 -17.21
CA GLY A 505 -18.61 11.52 -17.93
C GLY A 505 -18.97 12.63 -18.90
N VAL A 506 -18.04 12.98 -19.80
CA VAL A 506 -18.22 14.00 -20.83
C VAL A 506 -17.81 13.47 -22.20
N ARG A 507 -18.46 13.94 -23.28
CA ARG A 507 -17.99 13.66 -24.65
C ARG A 507 -16.72 14.45 -24.93
N ILE A 508 -15.79 13.88 -25.70
CA ILE A 508 -14.55 14.58 -26.09
C ILE A 508 -14.85 15.89 -26.84
N GLU A 509 -15.87 15.90 -27.69
CA GLU A 509 -16.32 17.12 -28.40
C GLU A 509 -16.81 18.20 -27.41
N GLU A 510 -17.63 17.82 -26.42
CA GLU A 510 -18.12 18.73 -25.37
C GLU A 510 -16.98 19.26 -24.49
N LEU A 511 -15.94 18.47 -24.28
CA LEU A 511 -14.73 18.90 -23.58
C LEU A 511 -13.97 19.96 -24.39
N VAL A 512 -13.75 19.72 -25.69
CA VAL A 512 -12.99 20.65 -26.54
C VAL A 512 -13.75 21.97 -26.73
N ASP A 513 -15.04 21.90 -27.02
CA ASP A 513 -15.84 23.07 -27.37
C ASP A 513 -16.37 23.83 -26.14
N GLY A 514 -16.64 23.12 -25.04
CA GLY A 514 -17.27 23.67 -23.85
C GLY A 514 -16.32 23.93 -22.68
N VAL A 515 -15.36 23.03 -22.44
CA VAL A 515 -14.53 23.03 -21.23
C VAL A 515 -13.22 23.81 -21.43
N ILE A 516 -12.48 23.53 -22.50
CA ILE A 516 -11.17 24.18 -22.75
C ILE A 516 -11.28 25.72 -22.78
N PRO A 517 -12.32 26.33 -23.38
CA PRO A 517 -12.46 27.79 -23.37
C PRO A 517 -12.56 28.41 -21.97
N MET A 518 -12.98 27.62 -20.96
CA MET A 518 -13.14 28.04 -19.57
C MET A 518 -11.89 27.82 -18.72
N ALA A 519 -10.83 27.21 -19.26
CA ALA A 519 -9.65 26.76 -18.50
C ALA A 519 -8.67 27.87 -18.08
N GLY A 520 -9.08 29.14 -18.17
CA GLY A 520 -8.27 30.30 -17.81
C GLY A 520 -6.88 30.27 -18.45
N LEU A 521 -5.83 30.34 -17.64
CA LEU A 521 -4.43 30.34 -18.11
C LEU A 521 -4.05 29.08 -18.89
N PHE A 522 -4.55 27.91 -18.49
CA PHE A 522 -4.24 26.63 -19.15
C PHE A 522 -4.90 26.47 -20.52
N LYS A 523 -5.88 27.33 -20.86
CA LYS A 523 -6.51 27.34 -22.18
C LYS A 523 -5.48 27.48 -23.31
N ASN A 524 -4.46 28.31 -23.12
CA ASN A 524 -3.46 28.55 -24.16
C ASN A 524 -2.56 27.33 -24.39
N GLU A 525 -2.27 26.56 -23.34
CA GLU A 525 -1.54 25.29 -23.46
C GLU A 525 -2.39 24.24 -24.18
N TRP A 526 -3.68 24.14 -23.86
CA TRP A 526 -4.58 23.19 -24.51
C TRP A 526 -4.99 23.56 -25.95
N LYS A 527 -4.77 24.81 -26.38
CA LYS A 527 -4.91 25.18 -27.80
C LYS A 527 -3.92 24.43 -28.69
N ASP A 528 -2.75 24.07 -28.15
CA ASP A 528 -1.92 23.05 -28.78
C ASP A 528 -2.57 21.69 -28.52
N THR A 529 -3.31 21.21 -29.53
CA THR A 529 -4.06 19.95 -29.46
C THR A 529 -3.22 18.77 -28.98
N GLY A 530 -1.89 18.78 -29.20
CA GLY A 530 -1.01 17.72 -28.72
C GLY A 530 -0.96 17.61 -27.19
N ILE A 531 -1.09 18.71 -26.46
CA ILE A 531 -0.95 18.71 -25.00
C ILE A 531 -2.22 18.20 -24.32
N ILE A 532 -3.41 18.58 -24.79
CA ILE A 532 -4.67 18.07 -24.22
C ILE A 532 -4.78 16.56 -24.37
N PHE A 533 -4.39 15.99 -25.52
CA PHE A 533 -4.40 14.53 -25.69
C PHE A 533 -3.38 13.83 -24.78
N LYS A 534 -2.22 14.44 -24.52
CA LYS A 534 -1.26 13.91 -23.53
C LYS A 534 -1.82 13.90 -22.12
N ASP A 535 -2.59 14.92 -21.73
CA ASP A 535 -3.23 14.94 -20.42
C ASP A 535 -4.35 13.91 -20.33
N ILE A 536 -5.20 13.78 -21.35
CA ILE A 536 -6.22 12.72 -21.42
C ILE A 536 -5.57 11.35 -21.30
N GLN A 537 -4.49 11.11 -22.06
CA GLN A 537 -3.73 9.86 -22.01
C GLN A 537 -3.16 9.63 -20.61
N PHE A 538 -2.57 10.64 -19.98
CA PHE A 538 -2.08 10.55 -18.62
C PHE A 538 -3.18 10.14 -17.64
N LEU A 539 -4.36 10.78 -17.70
CA LEU A 539 -5.48 10.45 -16.82
C LEU A 539 -5.99 9.02 -17.05
N ALA A 540 -5.98 8.56 -18.31
CA ALA A 540 -6.37 7.20 -18.69
C ALA A 540 -5.35 6.16 -18.21
N ASP A 541 -4.05 6.43 -18.38
CA ASP A 541 -2.94 5.57 -17.94
C ASP A 541 -2.93 5.42 -16.41
N LYS A 542 -3.30 6.48 -15.68
CA LYS A 542 -3.50 6.43 -14.22
C LYS A 542 -4.80 5.72 -13.81
N GLY A 543 -5.69 5.42 -14.76
CA GLY A 543 -6.99 4.81 -14.51
C GLY A 543 -7.99 5.77 -13.83
N TRP A 544 -7.75 7.07 -13.86
CA TRP A 544 -8.63 8.09 -13.26
C TRP A 544 -9.80 8.46 -14.16
N ILE A 545 -9.65 8.19 -15.46
CA ILE A 545 -10.74 8.22 -16.42
C ILE A 545 -10.74 6.93 -17.24
N ALA A 546 -11.87 6.62 -17.85
CA ALA A 546 -11.97 5.54 -18.83
C ALA A 546 -12.48 6.10 -20.15
N GLN A 547 -11.79 5.79 -21.24
CA GLN A 547 -12.21 6.15 -22.59
C GLN A 547 -13.08 5.04 -23.18
N ARG A 548 -14.22 5.40 -23.78
CA ARG A 548 -15.15 4.48 -24.44
C ARG A 548 -15.46 4.89 -25.86
#